data_AF-A0A940UFN3-F1
#
_entry.id   AF-A0A940UFN3-F1
#
_cell.length_a   1.000
_cell.length_b   1.000
_cell.length_c   1.000
_cell.angle_alpha   90.00
_cell.angle_beta   90.00
_cell.angle_gamma   90.00
#
_symmetry.space_group_name_H-M   'P 1'
#
loop_
_entity.id
_entity.type
_entity.pdbx_description
1 polymer ?
#
loop_
_entity_poly.entity_id
_entity_poly.type
_entity_poly.pdbx_seq_one_letter_code
_entity_poly.pdbx_strand_id
1 'polypeptide(L)'
;GLVVEEYQRTRRMLLAVSGQSRLLEHNPPLARSIRLRNPYVDPLSMIQIELLRRKRGGEESEELNYVLAATISGISAGLRNTG
;
A
#
# COMPACT_ATOMS: atom_id res chain seq x y z
N GLY A 1 -10.56 14.18 4.35
CA GLY A 1 -9.31 14.78 3.85
C GLY A 1 -9.33 14.71 2.34
N LEU A 2 -9.05 15.81 1.66
CA LEU A 2 -9.30 15.99 0.22
C LEU A 2 -8.89 14.80 -0.65
N VAL A 3 -7.69 14.25 -0.43
CA VAL A 3 -7.17 13.11 -1.22
C VAL A 3 -8.01 11.84 -1.03
N VAL A 4 -8.41 11.53 0.21
CA VAL A 4 -9.22 10.33 0.51
C VAL A 4 -10.61 10.47 -0.11
N GLU A 5 -11.21 11.66 -0.04
CA GLU A 5 -12.52 11.92 -0.63
C GLU A 5 -12.50 11.78 -2.16
N GLU A 6 -11.49 12.35 -2.82
CA GLU A 6 -11.34 12.22 -4.27
C GLU A 6 -11.02 10.79 -4.71
N TYR A 7 -10.23 10.04 -3.93
CA TYR A 7 -10.05 8.61 -4.14
C TYR A 7 -11.39 7.85 -4.10
N GLN A 8 -12.23 8.12 -3.10
CA GLN A 8 -13.55 7.48 -2.97
C GLN A 8 -14.49 7.88 -4.11
N ARG A 9 -14.51 9.16 -4.52
CA ARG A 9 -15.29 9.65 -5.66
C ARG A 9 -14.89 8.94 -6.94
N THR A 10 -13.58 8.89 -7.22
CA THR A 10 -13.02 8.25 -8.41
C THR A 10 -13.35 6.76 -8.42
N ARG A 11 -13.19 6.06 -7.29
CA ARG A 11 -13.54 4.63 -7.18
C ARG A 11 -15.01 4.38 -7.49
N ARG A 12 -15.93 5.20 -6.97
CA ARG A 12 -17.37 5.08 -7.26
C ARG A 12 -17.66 5.27 -8.75
N MET A 13 -17.09 6.28 -9.37
CA MET A 13 -17.30 6.55 -10.80
C MET A 13 -16.73 5.43 -11.68
N LEU A 14 -15.55 4.92 -11.35
CA LEU A 14 -14.93 3.78 -12.05
C LEU A 14 -15.83 2.55 -12.01
N LEU A 15 -16.39 2.22 -10.83
CA LEU A 15 -17.30 1.08 -10.68
C LEU A 15 -18.60 1.28 -11.47
N ALA A 16 -19.17 2.48 -11.44
CA ALA A 16 -20.38 2.82 -12.19
C ALA A 16 -20.18 2.69 -13.72
N VAL A 17 -19.08 3.24 -14.26
CA VAL A 17 -18.79 3.19 -15.70
C VAL A 17 -18.43 1.78 -16.16
N SER A 18 -17.70 1.02 -15.33
CA SER A 18 -17.33 -0.36 -15.67
C SER A 18 -18.42 -1.40 -15.39
N GLY A 19 -19.54 -1.02 -14.77
CA GLY A 19 -20.60 -1.95 -14.38
C GLY A 19 -20.20 -2.96 -13.30
N GLN A 20 -19.10 -2.72 -12.57
CA GLN A 20 -18.59 -3.63 -11.53
C GLN A 20 -19.10 -3.23 -10.15
N SER A 21 -19.41 -4.22 -9.31
CA SER A 21 -19.76 -4.04 -7.90
C SER A 21 -18.52 -3.84 -7.02
N ARG A 22 -17.36 -4.35 -7.46
CA ARG A 22 -16.08 -4.24 -6.77
C ARG A 22 -14.90 -4.19 -7.73
N LEU A 23 -13.77 -3.69 -7.26
CA LEU A 23 -12.54 -3.69 -8.05
C LEU A 23 -12.13 -5.12 -8.41
N LEU A 24 -11.62 -5.27 -9.63
CA LEU A 24 -11.12 -6.54 -10.18
C LEU A 24 -12.17 -7.65 -10.18
N GLU A 25 -13.45 -7.32 -10.36
CA GLU A 25 -14.52 -8.30 -10.47
C GLU A 25 -14.31 -9.20 -11.69
N HIS A 26 -13.94 -8.60 -12.83
CA HIS A 26 -13.66 -9.31 -14.08
C HIS A 26 -12.26 -9.90 -14.18
N ASN A 27 -11.41 -9.77 -13.14
CA ASN A 27 -10.10 -10.43 -13.09
C ASN A 27 -9.86 -11.16 -11.75
N PRO A 28 -10.55 -12.30 -11.52
CA PRO A 28 -10.44 -13.06 -10.28
C PRO A 28 -9.01 -13.56 -9.94
N PRO A 29 -8.18 -14.01 -10.90
CA PRO A 29 -6.80 -14.39 -10.61
C PRO A 29 -5.97 -13.24 -10.04
N LEU A 30 -6.05 -12.04 -10.64
CA LEU A 30 -5.36 -10.87 -10.13
C LEU A 30 -5.87 -10.45 -8.75
N ALA A 31 -7.20 -10.44 -8.55
CA ALA A 31 -7.81 -10.15 -7.26
C ALA A 31 -7.34 -11.11 -6.15
N ARG A 32 -7.21 -12.41 -6.46
CA ARG A 32 -6.65 -13.40 -5.54
C ARG A 32 -5.16 -13.13 -5.27
N SER A 33 -4.36 -12.87 -6.31
CA SER A 33 -2.93 -12.58 -6.18
C SER A 33 -2.65 -11.38 -5.27
N ILE A 34 -3.42 -10.29 -5.41
CA ILE A 34 -3.31 -9.12 -4.54
C ILE A 34 -3.71 -9.45 -3.11
N ARG A 35 -4.88 -10.10 -2.90
CA ARG A 35 -5.35 -10.48 -1.55
C ARG A 35 -4.37 -11.36 -0.79
N LEU A 36 -3.69 -12.29 -1.47
CA LEU A 36 -2.69 -13.14 -0.83
C LEU A 36 -1.41 -12.39 -0.45
N ARG A 37 -1.16 -11.23 -1.07
CA ARG A 37 0.06 -10.44 -0.88
C ARG A 37 -0.09 -9.35 0.16
N ASN A 38 -1.29 -8.77 0.30
CA ASN A 38 -1.58 -7.71 1.27
C ASN A 38 -1.15 -8.07 2.71
N PRO A 39 -1.38 -9.31 3.23
CA PRO A 39 -0.95 -9.67 4.59
C PRO A 39 0.57 -9.58 4.84
N TYR A 40 1.40 -9.50 3.80
CA TYR A 40 2.84 -9.29 3.93
C TYR A 40 3.24 -7.82 3.79
N VAL A 41 2.44 -7.03 3.06
CA VAL A 41 2.67 -5.58 2.89
C VAL A 41 2.18 -4.80 4.09
N ASP A 42 1.05 -5.19 4.68
CA ASP A 42 0.44 -4.47 5.79
C ASP A 42 1.36 -4.41 7.03
N PRO A 43 1.99 -5.52 7.49
CA PRO A 43 2.92 -5.46 8.60
C PRO A 43 4.17 -4.63 8.29
N LEU A 44 4.72 -4.73 7.09
CA LEU A 44 5.87 -3.91 6.67
C LEU A 44 5.53 -2.42 6.66
N SER A 45 4.31 -2.07 6.27
CA SER A 45 3.81 -0.69 6.29
C SER A 45 3.68 -0.17 7.72
N MET A 46 3.17 -1.00 8.65
CA MET A 46 3.07 -0.64 10.07
C MET A 46 4.46 -0.44 10.71
N ILE A 47 5.41 -1.33 10.40
CA ILE A 47 6.80 -1.19 10.84
C ILE A 47 7.40 0.11 10.27
N GLN A 48 7.24 0.36 8.97
CA GLN A 48 7.74 1.57 8.32
C GLN A 48 7.19 2.85 8.97
N ILE A 49 5.89 2.90 9.30
CA ILE A 49 5.28 4.04 9.98
C ILE A 49 5.97 4.34 11.31
N GLU A 50 6.23 3.30 12.12
CA GLU A 50 6.91 3.44 13.40
C GLU A 50 8.38 3.87 13.25
N LEU A 51 9.12 3.28 12.30
CA LEU A 51 10.50 3.68 12.01
C LEU A 51 10.59 5.13 11.53
N LEU A 52 9.64 5.57 10.69
CA LEU A 52 9.53 6.96 10.27
C LEU A 52 9.20 7.90 11.43
N ARG A 53 8.38 7.46 12.40
CA ARG A 53 8.08 8.23 13.62
C ARG A 53 9.34 8.42 14.46
N ARG A 54 10.12 7.36 14.68
CA ARG A 54 11.41 7.42 15.39
C ARG A 54 12.41 8.33 14.70
N LYS A 55 12.60 8.16 13.38
CA LYS A 55 13.49 8.99 12.57
C LYS A 55 13.10 10.48 12.63
N ARG A 56 11.80 10.81 12.53
CA ARG A 56 11.32 12.19 12.70
C ARG A 56 11.45 12.71 14.13
N GLY A 57 11.51 11.83 15.12
CA GLY A 57 11.78 12.15 16.51
C GLY A 57 13.26 12.44 16.81
N GLY A 58 14.14 12.37 15.82
CA GLY A 58 15.57 12.65 15.96
C GLY A 58 16.44 11.42 16.24
N GLU A 59 15.87 10.22 16.23
CA GLU A 59 16.68 8.99 16.29
C GLU A 59 17.46 8.84 14.98
N GLU A 60 18.78 8.74 15.11
CA GLU A 60 19.70 8.59 13.98
C GLU A 60 20.65 7.42 14.24
N SER A 61 20.47 6.34 13.49
CA SER A 61 21.35 5.19 13.51
C SER A 61 21.40 4.52 12.15
N GLU A 62 22.52 3.86 11.84
CA GLU A 62 22.68 3.10 10.61
C GLU A 62 21.68 1.94 10.53
N GLU A 63 21.42 1.28 11.67
CA GLU A 63 20.43 0.21 11.78
C GLU A 63 19.01 0.71 11.47
N LEU A 64 18.60 1.86 12.02
CA LEU A 64 17.30 2.45 11.72
C LEU A 64 17.15 2.76 10.22
N ASN A 65 18.18 3.33 9.60
CA ASN A 65 18.20 3.62 8.17
C ASN A 65 18.13 2.34 7.33
N TYR A 66 18.88 1.31 7.73
CA TYR A 66 18.89 0.02 7.07
C TYR A 66 17.51 -0.66 7.11
N VAL A 67 16.89 -0.77 8.29
CA VAL A 67 15.58 -1.40 8.42
C VAL A 67 14.51 -0.57 7.70
N LEU A 68 14.57 0.77 7.76
CA LEU A 68 13.67 1.63 6.99
C LEU A 68 13.81 1.37 5.48
N ALA A 69 15.02 1.29 4.94
CA ALA A 69 15.25 0.95 3.53
C ALA A 69 14.75 -0.46 3.18
N ALA A 70 14.89 -1.43 4.09
CA ALA A 70 14.35 -2.77 3.91
C ALA A 70 12.82 -2.76 3.81
N THR A 71 12.12 -1.96 4.63
CA THR A 71 10.66 -1.82 4.51
C THR A 71 10.24 -1.18 3.18
N ILE A 72 10.98 -0.17 2.69
CA ILE A 72 10.71 0.46 1.38
C ILE A 72 10.81 -0.59 0.27
N SER A 73 11.89 -1.36 0.26
CA SER A 73 12.11 -2.42 -0.74
C SER A 73 11.04 -3.51 -0.65
N GLY A 74 10.70 -3.97 0.56
CA GLY A 74 9.70 -5.00 0.78
C GLY A 74 8.29 -4.59 0.36
N ILE A 75 7.87 -3.36 0.69
CA ILE A 75 6.58 -2.80 0.27
C ILE A 75 6.55 -2.68 -1.26
N SER A 76 7.61 -2.16 -1.88
CA SER A 76 7.69 -2.02 -3.34
C SER A 76 7.58 -3.36 -4.06
N ALA A 77 8.29 -4.38 -3.58
CA ALA A 77 8.18 -5.74 -4.10
C ALA A 77 6.76 -6.32 -3.94
N GLY A 78 6.12 -6.02 -2.81
CA GLY A 78 4.74 -6.42 -2.52
C GLY A 78 3.67 -5.63 -3.29
N LEU A 79 3.93 -4.39 -3.72
CA LEU A 79 2.96 -3.63 -4.52
C LEU A 79 3.05 -3.97 -6.01
N ARG A 80 4.23 -4.40 -6.49
CA ARG A 80 4.51 -4.65 -7.91
C ARG A 80 4.24 -3.38 -8.75
N ASN A 81 3.64 -3.52 -9.93
CA ASN A 81 3.37 -2.41 -10.83
C ASN A 81 2.17 -1.57 -10.35
N THR A 82 2.39 -0.27 -10.14
CA THR A 82 1.38 0.67 -9.58
C THR A 82 1.24 1.96 -10.40
N GLY A 83 1.80 2.00 -11.61
CA GLY A 83 1.77 3.14 -12.54
C GLY A 83 0.53 3.19 -13.43
#